data_AF-A0A485BSS8-F1
#
_entry.id   AF-A0A485BSS8-F1
#
_cell.length_a   1.000
_cell.length_b   1.000
_cell.length_c   1.000
_cell.angle_alpha   90.00
_cell.angle_beta   90.00
_cell.angle_gamma   90.00
#
_symmetry.space_group_name_H-M   'P 1'
#
loop_
_entity.id
_entity.type
_entity.pdbx_description
1 polymer ?
#
loop_
_entity_poly.entity_id
_entity_poly.type
_entity_poly.pdbx_seq_one_letter_code
_entity_poly.pdbx_strand_id
1 'polypeptide(L)'
;MTHAVRGVSFQLGREKLAIVGESGSGKSTVGRALLHLHPKKARIGASLMQFGDIDLLNASEAQMRAIRGKRISMIMQDPKYSLNPVVRVGDQIAEAWLTHHPGHKSEAKAKALEMLDVVRIRDPERVYQLYPHEISGGQGQRIMIAMMLITDPEAGDCR
;
A
#
# COMPACT_ATOMS: atom_id res chain seq x y z
N MET A 1 13.25 -25.15 -14.37
CA MET A 1 12.75 -24.19 -13.35
C MET A 1 13.60 -22.95 -13.44
N THR A 2 12.99 -21.78 -13.61
CA THR A 2 13.73 -20.51 -13.68
C THR A 2 13.71 -19.86 -12.30
N HIS A 3 14.89 -19.53 -11.77
CA HIS A 3 14.99 -18.84 -10.48
C HIS A 3 14.89 -17.33 -10.68
N ALA A 4 13.76 -16.74 -10.28
CA ALA A 4 13.54 -15.29 -10.39
C ALA A 4 14.35 -14.48 -9.36
N VAL A 5 14.65 -15.07 -8.19
CA VAL A 5 15.45 -14.48 -7.10
C VAL A 5 16.24 -15.61 -6.44
N ARG A 6 17.48 -15.33 -5.99
CA ARG A 6 18.37 -16.31 -5.33
C ARG A 6 19.08 -15.67 -4.14
N GLY A 7 19.10 -16.38 -3.01
CA GLY A 7 20.01 -16.09 -1.88
C GLY A 7 19.85 -14.73 -1.20
N VAL A 8 18.66 -14.12 -1.24
CA VAL A 8 18.42 -12.83 -0.60
C VAL A 8 18.28 -13.01 0.91
N SER A 9 19.05 -12.25 1.68
CA SER A 9 19.02 -12.24 3.14
C SER A 9 19.11 -10.81 3.67
N PHE A 10 18.19 -10.44 4.54
CA PHE A 10 18.22 -9.17 5.29
C PHE A 10 17.38 -9.32 6.56
N GLN A 11 17.71 -8.55 7.59
CA GLN A 11 16.94 -8.43 8.82
C GLN A 11 16.60 -6.95 9.01
N LEU A 12 15.33 -6.67 9.30
CA LEU A 12 14.84 -5.32 9.55
C LEU A 12 14.13 -5.25 10.90
N GLY A 13 14.46 -4.23 11.68
CA GLY A 13 13.68 -3.77 12.82
C GLY A 13 12.63 -2.74 12.39
N ARG A 14 12.67 -1.54 13.00
CA ARG A 14 11.76 -0.41 12.67
C ARG A 14 12.37 0.59 11.68
N GLU A 15 13.36 0.17 10.92
CA GLU A 15 14.09 1.00 9.97
C GLU A 15 13.52 0.93 8.54
N LYS A 16 13.96 1.85 7.68
CA LYS A 16 13.55 1.91 6.27
C LYS A 16 14.58 1.17 5.41
N LEU A 17 14.14 0.15 4.67
CA LEU A 17 14.98 -0.53 3.67
C LEU A 17 14.59 -0.09 2.26
N ALA A 18 15.60 0.31 1.47
CA ALA A 18 15.46 0.50 0.04
C ALA A 18 16.17 -0.63 -0.70
N ILE A 19 15.44 -1.34 -1.56
CA ILE A 19 16.01 -2.35 -2.48
C ILE A 19 16.12 -1.70 -3.86
N VAL A 20 17.34 -1.53 -4.35
CA VAL A 20 17.64 -0.87 -5.64
C VAL A 20 18.25 -1.89 -6.61
N GLY A 21 17.96 -1.74 -7.90
CA GLY A 21 18.50 -2.60 -8.95
C GLY A 21 17.76 -2.39 -10.27
N GLU A 22 18.31 -2.93 -11.36
CA GLU A 22 17.76 -2.80 -12.72
C GLU A 22 16.35 -3.38 -12.88
N SER A 23 15.60 -2.94 -13.88
CA SER A 23 14.29 -3.52 -14.20
C SER A 23 14.41 -5.04 -14.39
N GLY A 24 13.50 -5.82 -13.81
CA GLY A 24 13.55 -7.28 -13.86
C GLY A 24 14.48 -7.96 -12.86
N SER A 25 15.23 -7.22 -12.03
CA SER A 25 16.14 -7.81 -11.03
C SER A 25 15.48 -8.55 -9.85
N GLY A 26 14.14 -8.66 -9.83
CA GLY A 26 13.41 -9.41 -8.81
C GLY A 26 13.00 -8.63 -7.56
N LYS A 27 13.20 -7.30 -7.52
CA LYS A 27 12.79 -6.44 -6.38
C LYS A 27 11.32 -6.62 -5.99
N SER A 28 10.41 -6.48 -6.96
CA SER A 28 8.97 -6.68 -6.76
C SER A 28 8.63 -8.13 -6.42
N THR A 29 9.44 -9.09 -6.88
CA THR A 29 9.29 -10.52 -6.58
C THR A 29 9.57 -10.80 -5.11
N VAL A 30 10.58 -10.15 -4.51
CA VAL A 30 10.88 -10.25 -3.07
C VAL A 30 9.70 -9.73 -2.24
N GLY A 31 9.20 -8.53 -2.53
CA GLY A 31 8.07 -7.96 -1.79
C GLY A 31 6.79 -8.81 -1.87
N ARG A 32 6.47 -9.32 -3.08
CA ARG A 32 5.31 -10.23 -3.27
C ARG A 32 5.49 -11.58 -2.57
N ALA A 33 6.73 -12.06 -2.42
CA ALA A 33 7.01 -13.31 -1.73
C ALA A 33 6.70 -13.20 -0.24
N LEU A 34 7.10 -12.10 0.41
CA LEU A 34 6.79 -11.84 1.83
C LEU A 34 5.29 -11.83 2.12
N LEU A 35 4.48 -11.39 1.14
CA LEU A 35 3.03 -11.30 1.26
C LEU A 35 2.28 -12.48 0.66
N HIS A 36 2.93 -13.54 0.19
CA HIS A 36 2.29 -14.66 -0.55
C HIS A 36 1.37 -14.22 -1.70
N LEU A 37 1.78 -13.20 -2.45
CA LEU A 37 0.99 -12.65 -3.58
C LEU A 37 1.39 -13.26 -4.94
N HIS A 38 2.17 -14.33 -4.94
CA HIS A 38 2.55 -15.03 -6.16
C HIS A 38 1.49 -16.05 -6.57
N PRO A 39 1.37 -16.37 -7.88
CA PRO A 39 0.50 -17.46 -8.34
C PRO A 39 0.86 -18.77 -7.65
N LYS A 40 -0.11 -19.68 -7.45
CA LYS A 40 0.09 -21.00 -6.81
C LYS A 40 1.21 -21.87 -7.42
N LYS A 41 1.62 -21.59 -8.65
CA LYS A 41 2.71 -22.28 -9.36
C LYS A 41 4.10 -21.83 -8.91
N ALA A 42 4.21 -20.67 -8.27
CA ALA A 42 5.46 -20.18 -7.72
C ALA A 42 5.81 -20.95 -6.44
N ARG A 43 7.08 -21.32 -6.30
CA ARG A 43 7.61 -21.92 -5.08
C ARG A 43 8.47 -20.88 -4.37
N ILE A 44 8.20 -20.68 -3.09
CA ILE A 44 8.97 -19.81 -2.21
C ILE A 44 9.72 -20.73 -1.25
N GLY A 45 11.03 -20.53 -1.13
CA GLY A 45 11.88 -21.28 -0.20
C GLY A 45 12.81 -20.33 0.51
N ALA A 46 12.90 -20.46 1.82
CA ALA A 46 13.79 -19.70 2.68
C ALA A 46 14.19 -20.57 3.89
N SER A 47 15.36 -20.33 4.46
CA SER A 47 15.74 -20.92 5.75
C SER A 47 14.98 -20.28 6.91
N LEU A 48 14.64 -18.99 6.79
CA LEU A 48 13.85 -18.23 7.75
C LEU A 48 13.09 -17.12 7.00
N MET A 49 11.80 -16.97 7.27
CA MET A 49 10.99 -15.86 6.77
C MET A 49 9.96 -15.49 7.84
N GLN A 50 10.25 -14.45 8.62
CA GLN A 50 9.51 -14.13 9.82
C GLN A 50 9.15 -12.65 9.90
N PHE A 51 7.96 -12.35 10.43
CA PHE A 51 7.52 -11.00 10.76
C PHE A 51 6.95 -10.96 12.18
N GLY A 52 7.69 -10.33 13.10
CA GLY A 52 7.41 -10.47 14.54
C GLY A 52 7.48 -11.95 14.94
N ASP A 53 6.43 -12.47 15.56
CA ASP A 53 6.36 -13.89 15.97
C ASP A 53 5.74 -14.81 14.89
N ILE A 54 5.48 -14.28 13.69
CA ILE A 54 4.78 -15.01 12.63
C ILE A 54 5.80 -15.55 11.63
N ASP A 55 5.88 -16.88 11.52
CA ASP A 55 6.52 -17.54 10.39
C ASP A 55 5.67 -17.36 9.13
N LEU A 56 6.12 -16.47 8.24
CA LEU A 56 5.41 -16.15 7.01
C LEU A 56 5.46 -17.32 6.02
N LEU A 57 6.52 -18.13 6.01
CA LEU A 57 6.69 -19.22 5.04
C LEU A 57 5.60 -20.27 5.20
N ASN A 58 5.22 -20.56 6.46
CA ASN A 58 4.23 -21.58 6.82
C ASN A 58 2.88 -21.00 7.27
N ALA A 59 2.70 -19.67 7.19
CA ALA A 59 1.46 -19.03 7.59
C ALA A 59 0.26 -19.50 6.74
N SER A 60 -0.83 -19.88 7.41
CA SER A 60 -2.11 -20.18 6.75
C SER A 60 -2.72 -18.94 6.09
N GLU A 61 -3.61 -19.13 5.11
CA GLU A 61 -4.33 -18.00 4.50
C GLU A 61 -5.18 -17.20 5.48
N ALA A 62 -5.62 -17.79 6.60
CA ALA A 62 -6.30 -17.06 7.66
C ALA A 62 -5.34 -16.10 8.39
N GLN A 63 -4.14 -16.56 8.74
CA GLN A 63 -3.09 -15.73 9.34
C GLN A 63 -2.61 -14.65 8.37
N MET A 64 -2.39 -15.01 7.10
CA MET A 64 -2.01 -14.04 6.06
C MET A 64 -3.09 -12.96 5.87
N ARG A 65 -4.37 -13.30 5.90
CA ARG A 65 -5.47 -12.33 5.85
C ARG A 65 -5.50 -11.38 7.05
N ALA A 66 -5.14 -11.85 8.24
CA ALA A 66 -5.10 -11.01 9.44
C ALA A 66 -3.96 -9.99 9.43
N ILE A 67 -2.85 -10.27 8.74
CA ILE A 67 -1.69 -9.37 8.67
C ILE A 67 -1.71 -8.44 7.46
N ARG A 68 -2.20 -8.89 6.31
CA ARG A 68 -2.30 -8.07 5.08
C ARG A 68 -3.25 -6.90 5.34
N GLY A 69 -2.84 -5.69 4.99
CA GLY A 69 -3.64 -4.47 5.15
C GLY A 69 -3.66 -3.90 6.57
N LYS A 70 -3.57 -4.73 7.61
CA LYS A 70 -3.51 -4.28 9.02
C LYS A 70 -2.10 -4.03 9.53
N ARG A 71 -1.15 -4.91 9.19
CA ARG A 71 0.23 -4.87 9.70
C ARG A 71 1.28 -4.73 8.61
N ILE A 72 0.98 -5.26 7.42
CA ILE A 72 1.84 -5.14 6.25
C ILE A 72 0.98 -4.73 5.05
N SER A 73 1.36 -3.62 4.43
CA SER A 73 0.70 -3.07 3.25
C SER A 73 1.71 -2.90 2.12
N MET A 74 1.29 -3.16 0.88
CA MET A 74 2.15 -3.04 -0.30
C MET A 74 1.56 -2.03 -1.27
N ILE A 75 2.35 -1.02 -1.62
CA ILE A 75 2.04 -0.08 -2.70
C ILE A 75 2.65 -0.65 -3.99
N MET A 76 1.81 -1.01 -4.96
CA MET A 76 2.31 -1.47 -6.26
C MET A 76 2.92 -0.30 -7.05
N GLN A 77 3.92 -0.62 -7.86
CA GLN A 77 4.83 0.32 -8.53
C GLN A 77 4.16 1.33 -9.49
N ASP A 78 2.87 1.17 -9.82
CA ASP A 78 2.22 2.05 -10.80
C ASP A 78 0.91 2.68 -10.26
N PRO A 79 0.95 3.96 -9.86
CA PRO A 79 -0.20 4.67 -9.34
C PRO A 79 -1.33 4.88 -10.34
N LYS A 80 -1.02 4.89 -11.65
CA LYS A 80 -2.01 5.15 -12.69
C LYS A 80 -3.08 4.06 -12.78
N TYR A 81 -2.79 2.84 -12.34
CA TYR A 81 -3.72 1.71 -12.39
C TYR A 81 -4.48 1.46 -11.07
N SER A 82 -4.11 2.16 -10.00
CA SER A 82 -4.71 1.94 -8.68
C SER A 82 -5.90 2.87 -8.41
N LEU A 83 -5.93 4.02 -9.07
CA LEU A 83 -7.08 4.94 -9.04
C LEU A 83 -8.04 4.59 -10.18
N ASN A 84 -9.33 4.58 -9.87
CA ASN A 84 -10.38 4.48 -10.87
C ASN A 84 -10.41 5.75 -11.74
N PRO A 85 -10.12 5.67 -13.06
CA PRO A 85 -9.93 6.84 -13.92
C PRO A 85 -11.19 7.67 -14.13
N VAL A 86 -12.38 7.10 -13.87
CA VAL A 86 -13.67 7.78 -14.04
C VAL A 86 -14.27 8.31 -12.74
N VAL A 87 -13.55 8.18 -11.62
CA VAL A 87 -13.95 8.71 -10.32
C VAL A 87 -12.97 9.79 -9.90
N ARG A 88 -13.46 10.86 -9.27
CA ARG A 88 -12.60 11.94 -8.77
C ARG A 88 -11.70 11.43 -7.66
N VAL A 89 -10.52 12.04 -7.54
CA VAL A 89 -9.51 11.70 -6.55
C VAL A 89 -10.07 11.77 -5.13
N GLY A 90 -10.73 12.87 -4.79
CA GLY A 90 -11.26 13.08 -3.44
C GLY A 90 -12.32 12.05 -3.03
N ASP A 91 -13.17 11.66 -3.98
CA ASP A 91 -14.25 10.70 -3.73
C ASP A 91 -13.70 9.30 -3.46
N GLN A 92 -12.62 8.90 -4.16
CA GLN A 92 -11.94 7.62 -3.91
C GLN A 92 -11.27 7.58 -2.53
N ILE A 93 -10.68 8.70 -2.08
CA ILE A 93 -10.11 8.80 -0.73
C ILE A 93 -11.22 8.74 0.33
N ALA A 94 -12.31 9.46 0.11
CA ALA A 94 -13.47 9.46 1.01
C ALA A 94 -14.12 8.06 1.11
N GLU A 95 -14.22 7.33 0.00
CA GLU A 95 -14.73 5.96 -0.04
C GLU A 95 -13.86 4.98 0.76
N ALA A 96 -12.54 5.12 0.66
CA ALA A 96 -11.60 4.32 1.46
C ALA A 96 -11.85 4.50 2.97
N TRP A 97 -12.10 5.73 3.43
CA TRP A 97 -12.43 6.01 4.82
C TRP A 97 -13.81 5.44 5.23
N LEU A 98 -14.82 5.62 4.37
CA LEU A 98 -16.19 5.15 4.61
C LEU A 98 -16.31 3.64 4.71
N THR A 99 -15.40 2.90 4.07
CA THR A 99 -15.33 1.43 4.18
C THR A 99 -15.14 0.98 5.64
N HIS A 100 -14.50 1.80 6.46
CA HIS A 100 -14.27 1.54 7.89
C HIS A 100 -15.19 2.35 8.83
N HIS A 101 -15.86 3.40 8.32
CA HIS A 101 -16.73 4.30 9.09
C HIS A 101 -18.12 4.43 8.44
N PRO A 102 -18.89 3.33 8.34
CA PRO A 102 -20.21 3.36 7.72
C PRO A 102 -21.14 4.30 8.48
N GLY A 103 -21.94 5.08 7.75
CA GLY A 103 -22.90 6.04 8.33
C GLY A 103 -22.38 7.47 8.50
N HIS A 104 -21.07 7.70 8.39
CA HIS A 104 -20.46 9.03 8.57
C HIS A 104 -20.22 9.79 7.25
N LYS A 105 -21.15 9.70 6.30
CA LYS A 105 -20.98 10.26 4.94
C LYS A 105 -20.67 11.76 4.95
N SER A 106 -21.22 12.50 5.91
CA SER A 106 -20.96 13.95 6.09
C SER A 106 -19.51 14.27 6.45
N GLU A 107 -18.79 13.34 7.07
CA GLU A 107 -17.41 13.55 7.56
C GLU A 107 -16.35 13.11 6.54
N ALA A 108 -16.70 12.21 5.62
CA ALA A 108 -15.76 11.58 4.69
C ALA A 108 -14.98 12.59 3.84
N LYS A 109 -15.64 13.66 3.38
CA LYS A 109 -14.98 14.73 2.61
C LYS A 109 -13.95 15.47 3.45
N ALA A 110 -14.27 15.80 4.70
CA ALA A 110 -13.34 16.49 5.60
C ALA A 110 -12.11 15.62 5.87
N LYS A 111 -12.31 14.33 6.11
CA LYS A 111 -11.22 13.36 6.30
C LYS A 111 -10.35 13.16 5.06
N ALA A 112 -10.96 13.14 3.88
CA ALA A 112 -10.19 13.10 2.64
C ALA A 112 -9.33 14.36 2.44
N LEU A 113 -9.85 15.55 2.76
CA LEU A 113 -9.09 16.80 2.67
C LEU A 113 -7.95 16.85 3.70
N GLU A 114 -8.22 16.45 4.95
CA GLU A 114 -7.20 16.31 6.00
C GLU A 114 -6.07 15.37 5.53
N MET A 115 -6.43 14.24 4.92
CA MET A 115 -5.42 13.29 4.47
C MET A 115 -4.61 13.81 3.27
N LEU A 116 -5.23 14.56 2.36
CA LEU A 116 -4.51 15.23 1.28
C LEU A 116 -3.47 16.23 1.83
N ASP A 117 -3.79 16.93 2.92
CA ASP A 117 -2.85 17.82 3.62
C ASP A 117 -1.72 17.04 4.31
N VAL A 118 -2.03 15.94 4.99
CA VAL A 118 -1.03 15.04 5.61
C VAL A 118 0.01 14.57 4.59
N VAL A 119 -0.43 14.21 3.37
CA VAL A 119 0.48 13.83 2.28
C VAL A 119 1.03 15.02 1.49
N ARG A 120 0.90 16.25 2.00
CA ARG A 120 1.46 17.50 1.44
C ARG A 120 1.03 17.78 -0.01
N ILE A 121 -0.24 17.55 -0.32
CA ILE A 121 -0.84 18.01 -1.58
C ILE A 121 -1.15 19.50 -1.47
N ARG A 122 -0.62 20.29 -2.41
CA ARG A 122 -0.98 21.71 -2.53
C ARG A 122 -2.41 21.83 -3.07
N ASP A 123 -3.15 22.80 -2.56
CA ASP A 123 -4.56 23.06 -2.86
C ASP A 123 -5.44 21.80 -2.76
N PRO A 124 -5.58 21.19 -1.55
CA PRO A 124 -6.35 19.97 -1.34
C PRO A 124 -7.76 20.04 -1.93
N GLU A 125 -8.44 21.17 -1.80
CA GLU A 125 -9.80 21.37 -2.32
C GLU A 125 -9.85 21.29 -3.85
N ARG A 126 -8.84 21.86 -4.52
CA ARG A 126 -8.71 21.77 -5.97
C ARG A 126 -8.45 20.33 -6.38
N VAL A 127 -7.47 19.67 -5.74
CA VAL A 127 -7.07 18.30 -6.08
C VAL A 127 -8.16 17.29 -5.77
N TYR A 128 -8.96 17.50 -4.72
CA TYR A 128 -10.13 16.68 -4.40
C TYR A 128 -11.07 16.55 -5.62
N GLN A 129 -11.24 17.65 -6.37
CA GLN A 129 -12.17 17.71 -7.49
C GLN A 129 -11.62 17.12 -8.80
N LEU A 130 -10.31 16.86 -8.89
CA LEU A 130 -9.63 16.38 -10.09
C LEU A 130 -9.85 14.88 -10.31
N TYR A 131 -9.70 14.46 -11.56
CA TYR A 131 -9.61 13.06 -11.98
C TYR A 131 -8.15 12.58 -12.03
N PRO A 132 -7.91 11.25 -12.00
CA PRO A 132 -6.55 10.70 -12.02
C PRO A 132 -5.70 11.10 -13.23
N HIS A 133 -6.31 11.45 -14.35
CA HIS A 133 -5.59 11.90 -15.55
C HIS A 133 -5.14 13.37 -15.47
N GLU A 134 -5.67 14.15 -14.53
CA GLU A 134 -5.37 15.58 -14.35
C GLU A 134 -4.28 15.85 -13.31
N ILE A 135 -3.80 14.80 -12.64
CA ILE A 135 -2.76 14.88 -11.60
C ILE A 135 -1.41 14.38 -12.13
N SER A 136 -0.33 14.97 -11.63
CA SER A 136 1.02 14.46 -11.90
C SER A 136 1.23 13.07 -11.29
N GLY A 137 2.17 12.29 -11.83
CA GLY A 137 2.52 10.97 -11.26
C GLY A 137 2.95 11.05 -9.79
N GLY A 138 3.70 12.10 -9.41
CA GLY A 138 4.08 12.34 -8.02
C GLY A 138 2.91 12.69 -7.11
N GLN A 139 1.89 13.42 -7.61
CA GLN A 139 0.64 13.60 -6.86
C GLN A 139 -0.11 12.29 -6.73
N GLY A 140 -0.19 11.48 -7.80
CA GLY A 140 -0.82 10.15 -7.76
C GLY A 140 -0.22 9.23 -6.71
N GLN A 141 1.12 9.20 -6.60
CA GLN A 141 1.80 8.45 -5.53
C GLN A 141 1.38 8.92 -4.13
N ARG A 142 1.34 10.23 -3.90
CA ARG A 142 0.94 10.78 -2.60
C ARG A 142 -0.53 10.52 -2.29
N ILE A 143 -1.40 10.60 -3.29
CA ILE A 143 -2.82 10.24 -3.16
C ILE A 143 -3.00 8.77 -2.78
N MET A 144 -2.23 7.86 -3.37
CA MET A 144 -2.27 6.45 -2.95
C MET A 144 -1.83 6.25 -1.50
N ILE A 145 -0.80 6.98 -1.06
CA ILE A 145 -0.37 6.97 0.35
C ILE A 145 -1.52 7.48 1.24
N ALA A 146 -2.20 8.56 0.85
CA ALA A 146 -3.36 9.08 1.55
C ALA A 146 -4.47 8.02 1.68
N MET A 147 -4.84 7.34 0.60
CA MET A 147 -5.85 6.27 0.62
C MET A 147 -5.47 5.10 1.53
N MET A 148 -4.17 4.83 1.73
CA MET A 148 -3.71 3.80 2.66
C MET A 148 -3.80 4.28 4.11
N LEU A 149 -3.27 5.48 4.39
CA LEU A 149 -3.23 6.04 5.74
C LEU A 149 -4.63 6.32 6.30
N ILE A 150 -5.59 6.71 5.45
CA ILE A 150 -6.96 7.01 5.89
C ILE A 150 -7.73 5.77 6.36
N THR A 151 -7.26 4.56 6.05
CA THR A 151 -7.84 3.30 6.53
C THR A 151 -7.30 2.87 7.89
N ASP A 152 -6.27 3.54 8.39
CA ASP A 152 -5.65 3.26 9.68
C ASP A 152 -6.24 4.17 10.78
N PRO A 153 -6.91 3.61 11.81
CA PRO A 153 -7.48 4.39 12.91
C PRO A 153 -6.42 5.14 13.75
N GLU A 154 -5.13 4.80 13.65
CA GLU A 154 -4.03 5.44 14.39
C GLU A 154 -3.28 6.51 13.58
N ALA A 155 -3.51 6.62 12.26
CA ALA A 155 -2.73 7.50 11.39
C ALA A 155 -2.96 9.02 11.58
N GLY A 156 -3.94 9.42 12.40
CA GLY A 156 -4.15 10.82 12.79
C GLY A 156 -3.05 11.39 13.68
N ASP A 157 -2.15 10.55 14.23
CA ASP A 157 -1.09 10.96 15.16
C ASP A 157 0.32 10.82 14.55
N CYS A 158 0.46 11.22 13.28
CA CYS A 158 1.77 11.42 12.66
C CYS A 158 2.11 12.91 12.63
N ARG A 159 2.36 13.49 13.80
CA ARG A 159 3.09 14.75 13.96
C ARG A 159 4.56 14.49 14.28
#